data_AF-A0A6A4ZHQ8-F1
#
_entry.id   AF-A0A6A4ZHQ8-F1
#
_cell.length_a   1.000
_cell.length_b   1.000
_cell.length_c   1.000
_cell.angle_alpha   90.00
_cell.angle_beta   90.00
_cell.angle_gamma   90.00
#
_symmetry.space_group_name_H-M   'P 1'
#
loop_
_entity.id
_entity.type
_entity.pdbx_description
1 polymer ?
#
loop_
_entity_poly.entity_id
_entity_poly.type
_entity_poly.pdbx_seq_one_letter_code
_entity_poly.pdbx_strand_id
1 'polypeptide(L)'
;MRLFKPADLFTRVSTVAVRRGDVIVQSAIGRQFLHLRAEILKIVVSREFINFGLVVTISNILVLSLDFHGIDVATKNNYETANFMFMLYFGVESLLKIVGLGLRRFWA
;
A
#
# COMPACT_ATOMS: atom_id res chain seq x y z
N MET A 1 52.41 21.98 -16.16
CA MET A 1 52.08 20.57 -16.47
C MET A 1 51.52 19.94 -15.18
N ARG A 2 50.19 19.90 -15.00
CA ARG A 2 49.59 19.39 -13.75
C ARG A 2 49.59 17.87 -13.76
N LEU A 3 50.45 17.27 -12.92
CA LEU A 3 50.54 15.83 -12.71
C LEU A 3 49.23 15.35 -12.06
N PHE A 4 48.35 14.71 -12.85
CA PHE A 4 47.15 14.08 -12.33
C PHE A 4 47.56 12.87 -11.47
N LYS A 5 47.33 12.93 -10.16
CA LYS A 5 47.59 11.81 -9.25
C LYS A 5 46.54 10.72 -9.49
N PRO A 6 46.93 9.44 -9.59
CA PRO A 6 46.00 8.34 -9.88
C PRO A 6 44.88 8.21 -8.83
N ALA A 7 45.14 8.59 -7.57
CA ALA A 7 44.15 8.56 -6.48
C ALA A 7 42.94 9.49 -6.72
N ASP A 8 43.17 10.67 -7.31
CA ASP A 8 42.10 11.62 -7.63
C ASP A 8 41.21 11.12 -8.77
N LEU A 9 41.79 10.33 -9.68
CA LEU A 9 41.07 9.74 -10.81
C LEU A 9 40.10 8.64 -10.34
N PHE A 10 40.57 7.73 -9.48
CA PHE A 10 39.73 6.68 -8.91
C PHE A 10 38.55 7.23 -8.10
N THR A 11 38.77 8.29 -7.34
CA THR A 11 37.72 8.93 -6.51
C THR A 11 36.63 9.58 -7.37
N ARG A 12 37.00 10.15 -8.52
CA ARG A 12 36.02 10.72 -9.46
C ARG A 12 35.27 9.66 -10.24
N VAL A 13 35.95 8.57 -10.63
CA VAL A 13 35.31 7.44 -11.32
C VAL A 13 34.28 6.75 -10.42
N SER A 14 34.59 6.52 -9.13
CA SER A 14 33.64 5.90 -8.19
C SER A 14 32.41 6.79 -7.93
N THR A 15 32.61 8.08 -7.73
CA THR A 15 31.51 9.04 -7.46
C THR A 15 30.55 9.17 -8.64
N VAL A 16 31.07 9.17 -9.88
CA VAL A 16 30.24 9.24 -11.09
C VAL A 16 29.48 7.93 -11.32
N ALA A 17 30.09 6.77 -11.05
CA ALA A 17 29.44 5.46 -11.16
C ALA A 17 28.28 5.32 -10.15
N VAL A 18 28.46 5.75 -8.90
CA VAL A 18 27.42 5.72 -7.86
C VAL A 18 26.23 6.60 -8.23
N ARG A 19 26.46 7.86 -8.62
CA ARG A 19 25.36 8.75 -9.05
C ARG A 19 24.59 8.19 -10.25
N ARG A 20 25.27 7.59 -11.22
CA ARG A 20 24.62 7.01 -12.39
C ARG A 20 23.79 5.79 -12.04
N GLY A 21 24.30 4.93 -11.14
CA GLY A 21 23.57 3.80 -10.58
C GLY A 21 22.29 4.23 -9.88
N ASP A 22 22.38 5.23 -8.99
CA ASP A 22 21.24 5.77 -8.24
C ASP A 22 20.13 6.29 -9.17
N VAL A 23 20.49 7.07 -10.20
CA VAL A 23 19.53 7.63 -11.16
C VAL A 23 18.85 6.53 -11.99
N ILE A 24 19.59 5.49 -12.39
CA ILE A 24 19.04 4.37 -13.15
C ILE A 24 18.10 3.52 -12.27
N VAL A 25 18.50 3.25 -11.02
CA VAL A 25 17.70 2.49 -10.04
C VAL A 25 16.42 3.25 -9.70
N GLN A 26 16.50 4.56 -9.46
CA GLN A 26 15.35 5.42 -9.17
C GLN A 26 14.40 5.52 -10.37
N SER A 27 14.92 5.56 -11.60
CA SER A 27 14.12 5.59 -12.83
C SER A 27 13.43 4.24 -13.12
N ALA A 28 14.10 3.12 -12.85
CA ALA A 28 13.53 1.78 -13.03
C ALA A 28 12.42 1.49 -12.02
N ILE A 29 12.69 1.73 -10.73
CA ILE A 29 11.71 1.55 -9.64
C ILE A 29 10.52 2.50 -9.82
N GLY A 30 10.77 3.75 -10.22
CA GLY A 30 9.73 4.75 -10.45
C GLY A 30 8.73 4.35 -11.53
N ARG A 31 9.19 3.73 -12.65
CA ARG A 31 8.30 3.26 -13.71
C ARG A 31 7.43 2.08 -13.27
N GLN A 32 8.02 1.08 -12.62
CA GLN A 32 7.25 -0.08 -12.15
C GLN A 32 6.23 0.33 -11.09
N PHE A 33 6.59 1.24 -10.19
CA PHE A 33 5.67 1.79 -9.19
C PHE A 33 4.51 2.57 -9.84
N LEU A 34 4.78 3.31 -10.92
CA LEU A 34 3.74 4.02 -11.66
C LEU A 34 2.73 3.06 -12.32
N HIS A 35 3.23 1.98 -12.94
CA HIS A 35 2.40 0.96 -13.55
C HIS A 35 1.56 0.21 -12.52
N LEU A 36 2.15 -0.23 -11.40
CA LEU A 36 1.43 -0.86 -10.31
C LEU A 36 0.36 0.09 -9.73
N ARG A 37 0.72 1.35 -9.52
CA ARG A 37 -0.22 2.37 -9.03
C ARG A 37 -1.40 2.61 -9.97
N ALA A 38 -1.16 2.64 -11.28
CA ALA A 38 -2.22 2.86 -12.27
C ALA A 38 -3.25 1.72 -12.26
N GLU A 39 -2.77 0.47 -12.20
CA GLU A 39 -3.65 -0.71 -12.13
C GLU A 39 -4.43 -0.75 -10.80
N ILE A 40 -3.75 -0.47 -9.67
CA ILE A 40 -4.40 -0.41 -8.36
C ILE A 40 -5.44 0.71 -8.30
N LEU A 41 -5.13 1.90 -8.83
CA LEU A 41 -6.07 3.02 -8.90
C LEU A 41 -7.31 2.65 -9.70
N LYS A 42 -7.14 1.97 -10.84
CA LYS A 42 -8.24 1.52 -11.69
C LYS A 42 -9.17 0.55 -10.94
N ILE A 43 -8.60 -0.35 -10.14
CA ILE A 43 -9.36 -1.30 -9.31
C ILE A 43 -10.10 -0.55 -8.19
N VAL A 44 -9.40 0.31 -7.45
CA VAL A 44 -9.95 1.01 -6.27
C VAL A 44 -11.06 2.01 -6.65
N VAL A 45 -10.97 2.66 -7.81
CA VAL A 45 -11.97 3.64 -8.29
C VAL A 45 -13.18 2.95 -8.93
N SER A 46 -13.10 1.64 -9.20
CA SER A 46 -14.22 0.91 -9.80
C SER A 46 -15.46 0.93 -8.88
N ARG A 47 -16.64 1.10 -9.49
CA ARG A 47 -17.92 1.09 -8.76
C ARG A 47 -18.15 -0.22 -8.02
N GLU A 48 -17.71 -1.32 -8.62
CA GLU A 48 -17.83 -2.66 -8.03
C GLU A 48 -17.05 -2.76 -6.71
N PHE A 49 -15.83 -2.22 -6.66
CA PHE A 49 -15.02 -2.21 -5.45
C PHE A 49 -15.66 -1.38 -4.33
N ILE A 50 -16.19 -0.20 -4.68
CA ILE A 50 -16.89 0.69 -3.74
C ILE A 50 -18.16 0.02 -3.20
N ASN A 51 -18.96 -0.58 -4.08
CA ASN A 51 -20.21 -1.24 -3.70
C ASN A 51 -19.94 -2.48 -2.83
N PHE A 52 -18.89 -3.24 -3.14
CA PHE A 52 -18.45 -4.37 -2.32
C PHE A 52 -18.01 -3.92 -0.92
N GLY A 53 -17.21 -2.85 -0.82
CA GLY A 53 -16.84 -2.26 0.47
C GLY A 53 -18.04 -1.81 1.31
N LEU A 54 -19.08 -1.27 0.67
CA LEU A 54 -20.34 -0.92 1.34
C LEU A 54 -21.08 -2.14 1.88
N VAL A 55 -21.20 -3.22 1.09
CA VAL A 55 -21.85 -4.46 1.54
C VAL A 55 -21.09 -5.07 2.73
N VAL A 56 -19.76 -5.07 2.69
CA VAL A 56 -18.93 -5.54 3.80
C VAL A 56 -19.14 -4.67 5.06
N THR A 57 -19.26 -3.35 4.89
CA THR A 57 -19.54 -2.43 6.01
C THR A 57 -20.90 -2.69 6.63
N ILE A 58 -21.94 -2.86 5.82
CA ILE A 58 -23.28 -3.21 6.31
C ILE A 58 -23.24 -4.56 7.03
N SER A 59 -22.53 -5.54 6.49
CA SER A 59 -22.37 -6.87 7.11
C SER A 59 -21.68 -6.77 8.47
N ASN A 60 -20.62 -5.97 8.60
CA ASN A 60 -19.96 -5.72 9.88
C ASN A 60 -20.93 -5.12 10.92
N ILE A 61 -21.70 -4.11 10.52
CA ILE A 61 -22.72 -3.49 11.39
C ILE A 61 -23.77 -4.53 11.82
N LEU A 62 -24.22 -5.39 10.90
CA LEU A 62 -25.17 -6.46 11.23
C LEU A 62 -24.58 -7.46 12.23
N VAL A 63 -23.35 -7.91 12.01
CA VAL A 63 -22.63 -8.83 12.90
C VAL A 63 -22.48 -8.21 14.30
N LEU A 64 -22.10 -6.93 14.39
CA LEU A 64 -22.05 -6.18 15.65
C LEU A 64 -23.43 -6.02 16.30
N SER A 65 -24.48 -5.81 15.50
CA SER A 65 -25.85 -5.62 16.02
C SER A 65 -26.48 -6.90 16.57
N LEU A 66 -25.99 -8.06 16.14
CA LEU A 66 -26.44 -9.38 16.61
C LEU A 66 -25.68 -9.86 17.86
N ASP A 67 -24.63 -9.14 18.28
CA ASP A 67 -23.90 -9.43 19.51
C ASP A 67 -24.77 -9.06 20.73
N PHE A 68 -25.50 -10.04 21.25
CA PHE A 68 -26.33 -9.90 22.45
C PHE A 68 -25.63 -10.52 23.67
N HIS A 69 -25.65 -9.82 24.80
CA HIS A 69 -25.07 -10.30 26.06
C HIS A 69 -25.89 -11.49 26.61
N GLY A 70 -25.37 -12.70 26.41
CA GLY A 70 -26.02 -13.97 26.77
C GLY A 70 -25.80 -15.11 25.77
N ILE A 71 -25.06 -14.84 24.70
CA ILE A 71 -24.75 -15.81 23.63
C ILE A 71 -23.71 -16.86 24.08
N ASP A 72 -23.89 -18.09 23.59
CA ASP A 72 -23.00 -19.23 23.81
C ASP A 72 -21.54 -18.95 23.41
N VAL A 73 -20.59 -19.56 24.11
CA VAL A 73 -19.14 -19.36 23.90
C VAL A 73 -18.68 -19.69 22.49
N ALA A 74 -19.30 -20.68 21.82
CA ALA A 74 -18.96 -21.01 20.44
C ALA A 74 -19.34 -19.88 19.47
N THR A 75 -20.55 -19.34 19.63
CA THR A 75 -21.07 -18.26 18.78
C THR A 75 -20.32 -16.94 19.02
N LYS A 76 -19.93 -16.66 20.27
CA LYS A 76 -19.09 -15.50 20.61
C LYS A 76 -17.74 -15.54 19.86
N ASN A 77 -17.09 -16.70 19.82
CA ASN A 77 -15.81 -16.87 19.10
C ASN A 77 -15.96 -16.63 17.59
N ASN A 78 -17.10 -17.00 17.00
CA ASN A 78 -17.40 -16.73 15.59
C ASN A 78 -17.55 -15.23 15.32
N TYR A 79 -18.23 -14.49 16.19
CA TYR A 79 -18.38 -13.03 16.07
C TYR A 79 -17.05 -12.29 16.24
N GLU A 80 -16.22 -12.71 17.20
CA GLU A 80 -14.89 -12.13 17.41
C GLU A 80 -13.97 -12.35 16.20
N THR A 81 -14.00 -13.57 15.64
CA THR A 81 -13.27 -13.91 14.40
C THR A 81 -13.78 -13.07 13.22
N ALA A 82 -15.10 -12.92 13.07
CA ALA A 82 -15.69 -12.11 12.00
C ALA A 82 -15.28 -10.63 12.11
N ASN A 83 -15.31 -10.06 13.32
CA ASN A 83 -14.90 -8.68 13.55
C ASN A 83 -13.41 -8.45 13.23
N PHE A 84 -12.54 -9.40 13.57
CA PHE A 84 -11.13 -9.37 13.18
C PHE A 84 -10.94 -9.42 11.65
N MET A 85 -11.71 -10.28 10.96
CA MET A 85 -11.67 -10.36 9.49
C MET A 85 -12.14 -9.06 8.84
N PHE A 86 -13.20 -8.42 9.36
CA PHE A 86 -13.64 -7.12 8.87
C PHE A 86 -12.59 -6.02 9.09
N MET A 87 -11.95 -5.99 10.27
CA MET A 87 -10.84 -5.07 10.54
C MET A 87 -9.71 -5.25 9.52
N LEU A 88 -9.30 -6.49 9.27
CA LEU A 88 -8.24 -6.81 8.33
C LEU A 88 -8.62 -6.40 6.90
N TYR A 89 -9.86 -6.66 6.50
CA TYR A 89 -10.40 -6.22 5.20
C TYR A 89 -10.32 -4.69 5.05
N PHE A 90 -10.82 -3.92 6.02
CA PHE A 90 -10.76 -2.46 5.97
C PHE A 90 -9.31 -1.93 5.97
N GLY A 91 -8.41 -2.59 6.70
CA GLY A 91 -6.98 -2.29 6.69
C GLY A 91 -6.35 -2.46 5.30
N VAL A 92 -6.61 -3.60 4.65
CA VAL A 92 -6.12 -3.90 3.30
C VAL A 92 -6.74 -2.95 2.28
N GLU A 93 -8.05 -2.72 2.34
CA GLU A 93 -8.77 -1.81 1.45
C GLU A 93 -8.20 -0.37 1.54
N SER A 94 -7.94 0.10 2.76
CA SER A 94 -7.34 1.41 3.01
C SER A 94 -5.90 1.50 2.51
N LEU A 95 -5.10 0.44 2.69
CA LEU A 95 -3.75 0.38 2.15
C LEU A 95 -3.73 0.42 0.63
N LEU A 96 -4.62 -0.32 -0.04
CA LEU A 96 -4.79 -0.29 -1.49
C LEU A 96 -5.17 1.11 -1.99
N LYS A 97 -6.09 1.79 -1.29
CA LYS A 97 -6.46 3.19 -1.58
C LYS A 97 -5.25 4.11 -1.47
N ILE A 98 -4.45 4.01 -0.40
CA ILE A 98 -3.24 4.84 -0.21
C ILE A 98 -2.22 4.61 -1.32
N VAL A 99 -1.99 3.34 -1.71
CA VAL A 99 -1.04 2.99 -2.78
C VAL A 99 -1.55 3.48 -4.16
N GLY A 100 -2.83 3.31 -4.46
CA GLY A 100 -3.44 3.75 -5.73
C GLY A 100 -3.51 5.28 -5.86
N LEU A 101 -4.01 5.98 -4.84
CA LEU A 101 -4.15 7.44 -4.85
C LEU A 101 -2.80 8.15 -4.67
N GLY A 102 -1.81 7.48 -4.05
CA GLY A 102 -0.49 8.01 -3.75
C GLY A 102 -0.51 8.95 -2.54
N LEU A 103 0.49 8.81 -1.65
CA LEU A 103 0.67 9.58 -0.41
C LEU A 103 0.55 11.11 -0.58
N ARG A 104 0.95 11.65 -1.74
CA ARG A 104 0.94 13.10 -2.04
C ARG A 104 -0.45 13.68 -2.36
N ARG A 105 -1.43 12.85 -2.76
CA ARG A 105 -2.83 13.28 -3.00
C ARG A 105 -3.71 13.02 -1.77
N PHE A 106 -3.25 12.16 -0.86
CA PHE A 106 -3.95 11.83 0.38
C PHE A 106 -3.75 12.90 1.47
N TRP A 107 -2.58 13.57 1.51
CA TRP A 107 -2.22 14.62 2.48
C TRP A 107 -2.15 16.04 1.90
N ALA A 108 -2.61 16.25 0.66
CA ALA A 108 -2.70 17.58 0.03
C ALA A 108 -4.16 18.01 -0.04
#